data_AF-V9Z4J9-F1
#
_entry.id   AF-V9Z4J9-F1
#
_cell.length_a   1.000
_cell.length_b   1.000
_cell.length_c   1.000
_cell.angle_alpha   90.00
_cell.angle_beta   90.00
_cell.angle_gamma   90.00
#
_symmetry.space_group_name_H-M   'P 1'
#
loop_
_entity.id
_entity.type
_entity.pdbx_description
1 polymer ?
#
loop_
_entity_poly.entity_id
_entity_poly.type
_entity_poly.pdbx_seq_one_letter_code
_entity_poly.pdbx_strand_id
1 'polypeptide(L)'
;MTLIDHQGRELDMGTRVNASPEESEGSCYTDAPNLSARARTNRATLGDALSTAGLINYGTEWWHWSFGDRYWALQTQQPAALYGPVELP
;
A
#
# COMPACT_ATOMS: atom_id res chain seq x y z
N MET A 1 0.41 1.27 -5.82
CA MET A 1 0.58 -0.12 -6.29
C MET A 1 -0.78 -0.81 -6.32
N THR A 2 -1.02 -1.73 -7.25
CA THR A 2 -2.29 -2.45 -7.43
C THR A 2 -2.04 -3.85 -7.97
N LEU A 3 -3.08 -4.67 -8.08
CA LEU A 3 -3.03 -5.99 -8.72
C LEU A 3 -3.71 -5.96 -10.08
N ILE A 4 -3.16 -6.71 -11.03
CA ILE A 4 -3.78 -6.98 -12.33
C ILE A 4 -3.96 -8.49 -12.52
N ASP A 5 -4.95 -8.88 -13.31
CA ASP A 5 -5.08 -10.27 -13.75
C ASP A 5 -4.19 -10.58 -14.97
N HIS A 6 -4.20 -11.85 -15.38
CA HIS A 6 -3.47 -12.33 -16.56
C HIS A 6 -3.86 -11.68 -17.90
N GLN A 7 -5.00 -10.96 -17.94
CA GLN A 7 -5.46 -10.21 -19.11
C GLN A 7 -5.09 -8.72 -19.01
N GLY A 8 -4.35 -8.32 -17.97
CA GLY A 8 -3.95 -6.94 -17.74
C GLY A 8 -5.04 -6.07 -17.12
N ARG A 9 -6.13 -6.65 -16.60
CA ARG A 9 -7.22 -5.88 -15.98
C ARG A 9 -6.91 -5.65 -14.51
N GLU A 10 -7.00 -4.40 -14.07
CA GLU A 10 -6.89 -4.06 -12.66
C GLU A 10 -7.99 -4.73 -11.84
N LEU A 11 -7.58 -5.31 -10.71
CA LEU A 11 -8.51 -5.96 -9.79
C LEU A 11 -9.20 -4.92 -8.90
N ASP A 12 -10.43 -5.21 -8.49
CA ASP A 12 -11.15 -4.38 -7.53
C ASP A 12 -10.44 -4.38 -6.17
N MET A 13 -9.93 -3.22 -5.78
CA MET A 13 -9.26 -2.99 -4.49
C MET A 13 -10.16 -2.24 -3.50
N GLY A 14 -11.46 -2.09 -3.79
CA GLY A 14 -12.46 -1.39 -2.98
C GLY A 14 -12.55 0.12 -3.25
N THR A 15 -11.47 0.74 -3.72
CA THR A 15 -11.46 2.11 -4.24
C THR A 15 -10.47 2.21 -5.39
N ARG A 16 -10.55 3.27 -6.20
CA ARG A 16 -9.45 3.64 -7.09
C ARG A 16 -8.22 4.08 -6.27
N VAL A 17 -7.05 4.00 -6.90
CA VAL A 17 -5.82 4.64 -6.40
C VAL A 17 -6.05 6.15 -6.26
N ASN A 18 -5.48 6.75 -5.22
CA ASN A 18 -5.62 8.18 -4.88
C ASN A 18 -7.06 8.63 -4.61
N ALA A 19 -7.96 7.73 -4.18
CA ALA A 19 -9.25 8.15 -3.65
C ALA A 19 -9.05 8.79 -2.27
N SER A 20 -9.62 9.96 -2.02
CA SER A 20 -9.51 10.58 -0.69
C SER A 20 -10.37 9.84 0.35
N PRO A 21 -10.14 10.03 1.66
CA PRO A 21 -11.03 9.52 2.69
C PRO A 21 -12.47 10.01 2.53
N GLU A 22 -12.69 11.25 2.11
CA GLU A 22 -14.01 11.84 1.88
C GLU A 22 -14.71 11.21 0.68
N GLU A 23 -14.00 11.01 -0.43
CA GLU A 23 -14.55 10.37 -1.63
C GLU A 23 -14.89 8.89 -1.42
N SER A 24 -14.14 8.22 -0.53
CA SER A 24 -14.23 6.77 -0.32
C SER A 24 -14.97 6.37 0.95
N GLU A 25 -15.46 7.33 1.73
CA GLU A 25 -16.00 7.10 3.08
C GLU A 25 -15.04 6.28 3.95
N GLY A 26 -13.73 6.61 3.87
CA GLY A 26 -12.66 5.92 4.59
C GLY A 26 -12.23 4.58 3.98
N SER A 27 -12.84 4.12 2.88
CA SER A 27 -12.48 2.85 2.25
C SER A 27 -11.06 2.84 1.67
N CYS A 28 -10.43 4.01 1.49
CA CYS A 28 -9.03 4.11 1.06
C CYS A 28 -8.03 3.60 2.11
N TYR A 29 -8.42 3.55 3.39
CA TYR A 29 -7.59 3.01 4.47
C TYR A 29 -7.35 1.53 4.28
N THR A 30 -6.15 1.06 4.55
CA THR A 30 -5.71 -0.32 4.26
C THR A 30 -6.63 -1.35 4.90
N ASP A 31 -6.90 -1.19 6.19
CA ASP A 31 -7.73 -2.08 6.99
C ASP A 31 -9.19 -1.62 7.09
N ALA A 32 -9.68 -0.90 6.08
CA ALA A 32 -11.06 -0.40 6.06
C ALA A 32 -12.08 -1.53 6.38
N PRO A 33 -13.01 -1.32 7.32
CA PRO A 33 -13.95 -2.35 7.75
C PRO A 33 -15.04 -2.62 6.71
N ASN A 34 -15.38 -1.61 5.91
CA ASN A 34 -16.48 -1.60 4.94
C ASN A 34 -16.09 -2.15 3.54
N LEU A 35 -14.96 -2.83 3.41
CA LEU A 35 -14.56 -3.46 2.15
C LEU A 35 -15.40 -4.68 1.80
N SER A 36 -15.67 -4.86 0.51
CA SER A 36 -16.20 -6.13 -0.01
C SER A 36 -15.23 -7.28 0.31
N ALA A 37 -15.75 -8.51 0.41
CA ALA A 37 -14.91 -9.69 0.65
C ALA A 37 -13.82 -9.84 -0.42
N ARG A 38 -14.14 -9.54 -1.68
CA ARG A 38 -13.20 -9.59 -2.81
C ARG A 38 -12.09 -8.55 -2.67
N ALA A 39 -12.43 -7.29 -2.40
CA ALA A 39 -11.45 -6.22 -2.20
C ALA A 39 -10.52 -6.55 -1.02
N ARG A 40 -11.07 -7.10 0.07
CA ARG A 40 -10.28 -7.56 1.23
C ARG A 40 -9.28 -8.64 0.85
N THR A 41 -9.71 -9.67 0.11
CA THR A 41 -8.81 -10.73 -0.37
C THR A 41 -7.73 -10.19 -1.31
N ASN A 42 -8.07 -9.29 -2.23
CA ASN A 42 -7.09 -8.69 -3.13
C ASN A 42 -6.06 -7.84 -2.37
N ARG A 43 -6.50 -7.03 -1.39
CA ARG A 43 -5.58 -6.26 -0.52
C ARG A 43 -4.68 -7.16 0.31
N ALA A 44 -5.21 -8.25 0.88
CA ALA A 44 -4.40 -9.24 1.58
C ALA A 44 -3.34 -9.87 0.65
N THR A 45 -3.72 -10.24 -0.56
CA THR A 45 -2.80 -10.82 -1.55
C THR A 45 -1.68 -9.85 -1.92
N LEU A 46 -2.01 -8.58 -2.18
CA LEU A 46 -1.02 -7.54 -2.42
C LEU A 46 -0.11 -7.35 -1.20
N GLY A 47 -0.73 -7.35 -0.01
CA GLY A 47 -0.06 -7.14 1.25
C GLY A 47 0.97 -8.22 1.56
N ASP A 48 0.58 -9.48 1.41
CA ASP A 48 1.45 -10.64 1.62
C ASP A 48 2.63 -10.64 0.64
N ALA A 49 2.36 -10.36 -0.64
CA ALA A 49 3.39 -10.33 -1.68
C ALA A 49 4.45 -9.24 -1.40
N LEU A 50 4.02 -8.03 -1.07
CA LEU A 50 4.93 -6.90 -0.84
C LEU A 50 5.63 -6.98 0.52
N SER A 51 4.94 -7.45 1.55
CA SER A 51 5.55 -7.65 2.88
C SER A 51 6.61 -8.75 2.84
N THR A 52 6.41 -9.81 2.05
CA THR A 52 7.41 -10.85 1.82
C THR A 52 8.68 -10.30 1.17
N ALA A 53 8.55 -9.25 0.34
CA ALA A 53 9.67 -8.54 -0.26
C ALA A 53 10.29 -7.45 0.66
N GLY A 54 9.78 -7.31 1.90
CA GLY A 54 10.31 -6.37 2.90
C GLY A 54 9.72 -4.96 2.87
N LEU A 55 8.70 -4.71 2.02
CA LEU A 55 7.98 -3.44 2.02
C LEU A 55 6.97 -3.40 3.17
N ILE A 56 6.62 -2.20 3.61
CA ILE A 56 5.52 -1.99 4.55
C ILE A 56 4.43 -1.12 3.93
N ASN A 57 3.19 -1.30 4.39
CA ASN A 57 2.07 -0.50 3.92
C ASN A 57 1.90 0.77 4.77
N TYR A 58 1.36 1.82 4.14
CA TYR A 58 0.87 3.02 4.83
C TYR A 58 -0.62 2.91 5.13
N GLY A 59 -0.99 2.92 6.42
CA GLY A 59 -2.35 2.55 6.87
C GLY A 59 -3.51 3.37 6.30
N THR A 60 -3.28 4.61 5.85
CA THR A 60 -4.34 5.46 5.29
C THR A 60 -4.49 5.34 3.76
N GLU A 61 -3.60 4.62 3.09
CA GLU A 61 -3.61 4.46 1.63
C GLU A 61 -3.22 3.03 1.26
N TRP A 62 -4.21 2.20 0.89
CA TRP A 62 -3.97 0.78 0.59
C TRP A 62 -2.95 0.54 -0.55
N TRP A 63 -2.79 1.52 -1.45
CA TRP A 63 -1.87 1.46 -2.59
C TRP A 63 -0.45 1.95 -2.25
N HIS A 64 -0.24 2.57 -1.10
CA HIS A 64 1.03 3.19 -0.72
C HIS A 64 1.89 2.22 0.09
N TRP A 65 3.13 2.05 -0.38
CA TRP A 65 4.08 1.12 0.20
C TRP A 65 5.45 1.77 0.26
N SER A 66 6.20 1.41 1.29
CA SER A 66 7.44 2.06 1.68
C SER A 66 8.54 1.02 1.87
N PHE A 67 9.75 1.34 1.39
CA PHE A 67 10.94 0.51 1.53
C PHE A 67 12.19 1.38 1.63
N GLY A 68 12.92 1.23 2.73
CA GLY A 68 14.19 1.91 2.94
C GLY A 68 14.11 3.42 3.15
N ASP A 69 12.95 4.06 3.03
CA ASP A 69 12.76 5.46 3.38
C ASP A 69 12.55 5.68 4.90
N ARG A 70 12.27 6.92 5.29
CA ARG A 70 12.08 7.33 6.70
C ARG A 70 10.87 6.67 7.37
N TYR A 71 9.77 6.51 6.64
CA TYR A 71 8.57 5.85 7.16
C TYR A 71 8.84 4.37 7.36
N TRP A 72 9.47 3.71 6.38
CA TRP A 72 9.92 2.32 6.51
C TRP A 72 10.80 2.12 7.75
N ALA A 73 11.84 2.96 7.92
CA ALA A 73 12.74 2.83 9.05
C ALA A 73 12.03 3.03 10.40
N LEU A 74 11.14 4.01 10.48
CA LEU A 74 10.35 4.27 11.69
C LEU A 74 9.48 3.07 12.08
N GLN A 75 8.71 2.54 11.13
CA GLN A 75 7.75 1.45 11.40
C GLN A 75 8.44 0.11 11.63
N THR A 76 9.57 -0.15 10.95
CA THR A 76 10.36 -1.38 11.12
C THR A 76 11.43 -1.27 12.23
N GLN A 77 11.42 -0.16 12.99
CA GLN A 77 12.34 0.12 14.10
C GLN A 77 13.83 0.05 13.72
N GLN A 78 14.16 0.48 12.50
CA GLN A 78 15.54 0.57 12.03
C GLN A 78 16.17 1.87 12.52
N PRO A 79 17.48 1.88 12.82
CA PRO A 79 18.16 3.06 13.35
C PRO A 79 18.21 4.23 12.36
N ALA A 80 18.13 3.94 11.05
CA ALA A 80 18.11 4.94 9.99
C ALA A 80 17.39 4.40 8.74
N ALA A 81 16.98 5.32 7.86
CA ALA A 81 16.56 4.99 6.50
C ALA A 81 17.74 4.43 5.70
N LEU A 82 17.47 3.44 4.83
CA LEU A 82 18.45 2.89 3.88
C LEU A 82 18.79 3.91 2.79
N TYR A 83 17.79 4.69 2.37
CA TYR A 83 17.91 5.68 1.33
C TYR A 83 17.80 7.09 1.92
N GLY A 84 18.72 7.95 1.48
CA GLY A 84 18.77 9.37 1.84
C GLY A 84 18.71 10.26 0.60
N PRO A 85 18.69 11.59 0.81
CA PRO A 85 18.80 12.53 -0.30
C PRO A 85 20.11 12.32 -1.07
N VAL A 86 20.05 12.50 -2.39
CA VAL A 86 21.21 12.51 -3.28
C VAL A 86 21.27 13.86 -3.99
N GLU A 87 22.48 14.39 -4.19
CA GLU A 87 22.66 15.52 -5.10
C GLU A 87 22.55 15.01 -6.54
N LEU A 88 21.76 15.71 -7.35
CA LEU A 88 21.67 15.41 -8.77
C LEU A 88 22.88 16.02 -9.50
N PRO A 89 23.42 15.36 -10.55
CA PRO A 89 24.49 15.91 -11.38
C PRO A 89 24.13 17.23 -12.05
#